data_AF-A0A1Q3WFP7-F1
#
_entry.id   AF-A0A1Q3WFP7-F1
#
_cell.length_a   1.000
_cell.length_b   1.000
_cell.length_c   1.000
_cell.angle_alpha   90.00
_cell.angle_beta   90.00
_cell.angle_gamma   90.00
#
_symmetry.space_group_name_H-M   'P 1'
#
loop_
_entity.id
_entity.type
_entity.pdbx_description
1 polymer ?
#
loop_
_entity_poly.entity_id
_entity_poly.type
_entity_poly.pdbx_seq_one_letter_code
_entity_poly.pdbx_strand_id
1 'polypeptide(L)'
;MGCSSAPDQFGKLDIKKWRGDRGGCNGVRDKLLPDFKAEIQHLKGKSANEIGELLGRPDINQIADRNQKFYIYFLEKGPQCDQAGAKSNSRSVAIRMSAIGLATEVTFQNGIP
;
A
#
# COMPACT_ATOMS: atom_id res chain seq x y z
N MET A 1 -15.35 21.99 -12.39
CA MET A 1 -14.64 20.69 -12.28
C MET A 1 -14.51 20.36 -10.81
N GLY A 2 -15.41 19.53 -10.29
CA GLY A 2 -15.40 19.12 -8.89
C GLY A 2 -14.38 18.01 -8.70
N CYS A 3 -13.13 18.36 -8.36
CA CYS A 3 -12.20 17.38 -7.83
C CYS A 3 -12.60 17.13 -6.39
N SER A 4 -13.39 16.08 -6.15
CA SER A 4 -13.56 15.55 -4.80
C SER A 4 -12.18 15.12 -4.31
N SER A 5 -11.55 15.96 -3.48
CA SER A 5 -10.25 15.67 -2.89
C SER A 5 -10.34 14.33 -2.18
N ALA A 6 -9.53 13.35 -2.60
CA ALA A 6 -9.44 12.08 -1.88
C ALA A 6 -9.08 12.39 -0.41
N PRO A 7 -9.75 11.73 0.56
CA PRO A 7 -9.71 12.14 1.96
C PRO A 7 -8.27 12.23 2.48
N ASP A 8 -8.01 13.23 3.31
CA ASP A 8 -6.68 13.41 3.92
C ASP A 8 -6.43 12.40 5.06
N GLN A 9 -7.49 11.77 5.57
CA GLN A 9 -7.44 10.80 6.67
C GLN A 9 -8.30 9.56 6.37
N PHE A 10 -7.84 8.41 6.84
CA PHE A 10 -8.59 7.16 6.87
C PHE A 10 -8.55 6.61 8.29
N GLY A 11 -9.62 6.82 9.05
CA GLY A 11 -9.60 6.63 10.50
C GLY A 11 -8.47 7.46 11.13
N LYS A 12 -7.48 6.81 11.74
CA LYS A 12 -6.29 7.49 12.31
C LYS A 12 -5.13 7.68 11.33
N LEU A 13 -5.16 7.00 10.18
CA LEU A 13 -4.09 7.06 9.20
C LEU A 13 -4.11 8.38 8.42
N ASP A 14 -3.02 9.14 8.50
CA ASP A 14 -2.76 10.32 7.68
C ASP A 14 -2.41 9.87 6.23
N ILE A 15 -3.43 9.70 5.40
CA ILE A 15 -3.24 9.20 4.03
C ILE A 15 -2.62 10.24 3.12
N LYS A 16 -2.69 11.53 3.44
CA LYS A 16 -1.93 12.56 2.72
C LYS A 16 -0.43 12.33 2.87
N LYS A 17 0.05 12.09 4.10
CA LYS A 17 1.45 11.74 4.35
C LYS A 17 1.84 10.39 3.77
N TRP A 18 0.98 9.37 3.89
CA TRP A 18 1.23 8.04 3.31
C TRP A 18 1.44 8.09 1.79
N ARG A 19 0.55 8.80 1.08
CA ARG A 19 0.62 9.00 -0.38
C ARG A 19 1.85 9.81 -0.79
N GLY A 20 2.27 10.75 0.05
CA GLY A 20 3.48 11.56 -0.18
C GLY A 20 4.79 10.77 -0.07
N ASP A 21 4.79 9.61 0.56
CA ASP A 21 5.99 8.79 0.77
C ASP A 21 6.00 7.54 -0.12
N ARG A 22 5.99 7.76 -1.44
CA ARG A 22 6.06 6.69 -2.44
C ARG A 22 7.36 5.88 -2.25
N GLY A 23 7.24 4.55 -2.24
CA GLY A 23 8.36 3.64 -2.01
C GLY A 23 8.88 3.60 -0.56
N GLY A 24 8.27 4.32 0.39
CA GLY A 24 8.75 4.40 1.78
C GLY A 24 10.10 5.12 1.92
N CYS A 25 10.53 5.87 0.91
CA CYS A 25 11.89 6.39 0.79
C CYS A 25 12.21 7.51 1.79
N ASN A 26 11.19 8.20 2.30
CA ASN A 26 11.31 9.29 3.28
C ASN A 26 11.10 8.79 4.72
N GLY A 27 10.80 7.51 4.94
CA GLY A 27 10.58 6.93 6.27
C GLY A 27 9.33 7.46 6.97
N VAL A 28 8.35 7.95 6.21
CA VAL A 28 7.08 8.44 6.75
C VAL A 28 6.12 7.28 6.99
N ARG A 29 6.06 6.32 6.07
CA ARG A 29 5.18 5.13 6.21
C ARG A 29 5.51 4.29 7.43
N ASP A 30 6.79 4.13 7.78
CA ASP A 30 7.21 3.45 9.01
C ASP A 30 6.64 4.10 10.27
N LYS A 31 6.60 5.44 10.32
CA LYS A 31 6.02 6.19 11.44
C LYS A 31 4.50 6.08 11.51
N LEU A 32 3.84 5.89 10.37
CA LEU A 32 2.39 5.71 10.24
C LEU A 32 1.97 4.24 10.39
N LEU A 33 2.91 3.32 10.56
CA LEU A 33 2.64 1.88 10.63
C LEU A 33 1.66 1.49 11.75
N PRO A 34 1.71 2.07 12.98
CA PRO A 34 0.73 1.77 14.02
C PRO A 34 -0.70 2.16 13.60
N ASP A 35 -0.86 3.35 13.00
CA ASP A 35 -2.16 3.82 12.52
C ASP A 35 -2.65 2.97 11.35
N PHE A 36 -1.77 2.63 10.40
CA PHE A 36 -2.11 1.73 9.30
C PHE A 36 -2.60 0.37 9.80
N LYS A 37 -1.93 -0.21 10.81
CA LYS A 37 -2.31 -1.49 11.42
C LYS A 37 -3.70 -1.43 12.07
N ALA A 38 -4.06 -0.32 12.69
CA ALA A 38 -5.40 -0.14 13.28
C ALA A 38 -6.49 -0.15 12.21
N GLU A 39 -6.18 0.31 11.00
CA GLU A 39 -7.13 0.46 9.90
C GLU A 39 -7.21 -0.76 8.96
N ILE A 40 -6.39 -1.81 9.15
CA ILE A 40 -6.35 -3.00 8.27
C ILE A 40 -7.73 -3.64 8.11
N GLN A 41 -8.50 -3.76 9.20
CA GLN A 41 -9.83 -4.36 9.13
C GLN A 41 -10.80 -3.52 8.28
N HIS A 42 -10.62 -2.19 8.27
CA HIS A 42 -11.39 -1.28 7.43
C HIS A 42 -10.92 -1.27 5.96
N LEU A 43 -9.70 -1.73 5.69
CA LEU A 43 -9.19 -1.93 4.32
C LEU A 43 -9.74 -3.19 3.66
N LYS A 44 -10.04 -4.24 4.44
CA LYS A 44 -10.63 -5.47 3.91
C LYS A 44 -12.02 -5.21 3.32
N GLY A 45 -12.28 -5.81 2.17
CA GLY A 45 -13.52 -5.63 1.42
C GLY A 45 -13.54 -4.38 0.53
N LYS A 46 -12.56 -3.49 0.63
CA LYS A 46 -12.45 -2.33 -0.28
C LYS A 46 -12.02 -2.74 -1.68
N SER A 47 -12.56 -2.06 -2.67
CA SER A 47 -12.19 -2.25 -4.07
C SER A 47 -10.77 -1.77 -4.35
N ALA A 48 -10.16 -2.28 -5.43
CA ALA A 48 -8.88 -1.83 -5.94
C ALA A 48 -8.82 -0.30 -6.15
N ASN A 49 -9.94 0.30 -6.56
CA ASN A 49 -10.05 1.74 -6.77
C ASN A 49 -10.01 2.50 -5.43
N GLU A 50 -10.81 2.08 -4.45
CA GLU A 50 -10.79 2.69 -3.11
C GLU A 50 -9.42 2.55 -2.44
N ILE A 51 -8.76 1.39 -2.56
CA ILE A 51 -7.40 1.20 -2.05
C ILE A 51 -6.44 2.19 -2.72
N GLY A 52 -6.56 2.39 -4.04
CA GLY A 52 -5.76 3.35 -4.79
C GLY A 52 -6.06 4.82 -4.44
N GLU A 53 -7.31 5.15 -4.13
CA GLU A 53 -7.72 6.50 -3.71
C GLU A 53 -7.21 6.84 -2.30
N LEU A 54 -7.28 5.86 -1.38
CA LEU A 54 -6.80 5.99 -0.01
C LEU A 54 -5.27 5.98 0.01
N LEU A 55 -4.64 4.85 -0.33
CA LEU A 55 -3.20 4.63 -0.16
C LEU A 55 -2.35 5.20 -1.30
N GLY A 56 -2.97 5.64 -2.40
CA GLY A 56 -2.28 6.04 -3.61
C GLY A 56 -1.92 4.86 -4.50
N ARG A 57 -1.16 5.14 -5.56
CA ARG A 57 -0.68 4.09 -6.47
C ARG A 57 0.25 3.13 -5.72
N PRO A 58 0.05 1.79 -5.83
CA PRO A 58 0.97 0.83 -5.23
C PRO A 58 2.37 0.97 -5.83
N ASP A 59 3.38 0.67 -5.02
CA ASP A 59 4.77 0.71 -5.47
C ASP A 59 5.02 -0.43 -6.46
N ILE A 60 4.46 -1.61 -6.18
CA ILE A 60 4.45 -2.76 -7.08
C ILE A 60 3.03 -3.30 -7.19
N ASN A 61 2.62 -3.53 -8.43
CA ASN A 61 1.41 -4.26 -8.76
C ASN A 61 1.84 -5.59 -9.40
N GLN A 62 1.69 -6.67 -8.65
CA GLN A 62 2.12 -8.01 -9.07
C GLN A 62 0.91 -8.90 -9.27
N ILE A 63 0.94 -9.71 -10.33
CA ILE A 63 0.01 -10.81 -10.52
C ILE A 63 0.81 -12.08 -10.24
N ALA A 64 0.46 -12.78 -9.18
CA ALA A 64 1.06 -14.03 -8.79
C ALA A 64 0.26 -15.22 -9.35
N ASP A 65 0.74 -16.42 -9.05
CA ASP A 65 0.10 -17.68 -9.46
C ASP A 65 -1.38 -17.71 -9.06
N ARG A 66 -2.19 -18.39 -9.90
CA ARG A 66 -3.66 -18.45 -9.76
C ARG A 66 -4.38 -17.11 -9.95
N ASN A 67 -3.79 -16.19 -10.71
CA ASN A 67 -4.39 -14.89 -11.06
C ASN A 67 -4.67 -14.03 -9.81
N GLN A 68 -3.82 -14.16 -8.79
CA GLN A 68 -3.92 -13.40 -7.55
C GLN A 68 -3.18 -12.08 -7.71
N LYS A 69 -3.86 -10.96 -7.45
CA LYS A 69 -3.28 -9.63 -7.60
C LYS A 69 -2.81 -9.11 -6.24
N PHE A 70 -1.60 -8.60 -6.19
CA PHE A 70 -1.00 -8.02 -4.99
C PHE A 70 -0.63 -6.58 -5.22
N TYR A 71 -1.09 -5.72 -4.32
CA TYR A 71 -0.68 -4.32 -4.21
C TYR A 71 0.32 -4.20 -3.08
N ILE A 72 1.56 -3.86 -3.44
CA ILE A 72 2.67 -3.84 -2.50
C ILE A 72 3.08 -2.39 -2.25
N TYR A 73 3.23 -2.05 -0.98
CA TYR A 73 3.71 -0.76 -0.52
C TYR A 73 4.93 -0.98 0.37
N PHE A 74 6.07 -0.38 0.03
CA PHE A 74 7.25 -0.40 0.88
C PHE A 74 7.06 0.55 2.06
N LEU A 75 7.53 0.12 3.24
CA LEU A 75 7.37 0.85 4.51
C LEU A 75 8.64 1.61 4.90
N GLU A 76 9.79 1.19 4.37
CA GLU A 76 11.09 1.76 4.69
C GLU A 76 11.96 1.94 3.44
N LYS A 77 12.98 2.78 3.55
CA LYS A 77 13.94 3.02 2.49
C LYS A 77 14.72 1.74 2.16
N GLY A 78 14.96 1.51 0.87
CA GLY A 78 15.82 0.44 0.38
C GLY A 78 16.14 0.57 -1.11
N PRO A 79 16.67 -0.50 -1.73
CA PRO A 79 17.06 -0.50 -3.14
C PRO A 79 15.96 -0.06 -4.12
N GLN A 80 14.69 -0.22 -3.75
CA GLN A 80 13.54 0.22 -4.56
C GLN A 80 13.49 1.74 -4.77
N CYS A 81 14.14 2.52 -3.90
CA CYS A 81 14.17 3.98 -3.97
C CYS A 81 15.19 4.49 -4.99
N ASP A 82 16.30 3.77 -5.14
CA ASP A 82 17.39 4.16 -6.03
C ASP A 82 17.18 3.58 -7.45
N GLN A 83 16.65 2.36 -7.52
CA GLN A 83 16.38 1.70 -8.79
C GLN A 83 14.98 1.06 -8.79
N ALA A 84 14.12 1.54 -9.69
CA ALA A 84 12.79 0.99 -9.89
C ALA A 84 12.88 -0.49 -10.31
N GLY A 85 12.15 -1.37 -9.60
CA GLY A 85 12.15 -2.81 -9.86
C GLY A 85 13.38 -3.56 -9.33
N ALA A 86 14.29 -2.90 -8.61
CA ALA A 86 15.32 -3.61 -7.87
C ALA A 86 14.69 -4.54 -6.83
N LYS A 87 15.27 -5.76 -6.70
CA LYS A 87 14.89 -6.67 -5.62
C LYS A 87 15.25 -6.02 -4.30
N SER A 88 14.23 -5.61 -3.57
CA SER A 88 14.35 -5.06 -2.24
C SER A 88 13.81 -6.06 -1.23
N ASN A 89 14.54 -6.22 -0.12
CA ASN A 89 14.09 -6.95 1.06
C ASN A 89 13.57 -6.00 2.14
N SER A 90 13.37 -4.71 1.82
CA SER A 90 12.79 -3.74 2.74
C SER A 90 11.41 -4.20 3.20
N ARG A 91 11.09 -3.89 4.45
CA ARG A 91 9.76 -4.10 5.01
C ARG A 91 8.71 -3.51 4.09
N SER A 92 7.71 -4.31 3.78
CA SER A 92 6.61 -3.97 2.89
C SER A 92 5.30 -4.51 3.45
N VAL A 93 4.21 -3.98 2.91
CA VAL A 93 2.88 -4.53 3.09
C VAL A 93 2.34 -4.98 1.75
N ALA A 94 1.88 -6.22 1.67
CA ALA A 94 1.21 -6.76 0.50
C ALA A 94 -0.29 -6.88 0.78
N ILE A 95 -1.08 -6.21 -0.05
CA ILE A 95 -2.54 -6.29 -0.04
C ILE A 95 -2.96 -7.25 -1.15
N ARG A 96 -3.51 -8.39 -0.76
CA ARG A 96 -4.07 -9.38 -1.69
C ARG A 96 -5.44 -8.92 -2.14
N MET A 97 -5.67 -8.92 -3.44
CA MET A 97 -6.96 -8.67 -4.05
C MET A 97 -7.58 -9.98 -4.52
N SER A 98 -8.90 -10.14 -4.33
CA SER A 98 -9.68 -11.23 -4.88
C SER A 98 -9.83 -11.11 -6.41
N ALA A 99 -10.31 -12.19 -7.03
CA ALA A 99 -10.61 -12.21 -8.47
C ALA A 99 -11.63 -11.15 -8.90
N ILE A 100 -12.51 -10.72 -7.99
CA ILE A 100 -13.50 -9.64 -8.22
C ILE A 100 -12.97 -8.24 -7.84
N GLY A 101 -11.68 -8.13 -7.48
CA GLY A 101 -11.02 -6.85 -7.25
C GLY A 101 -11.21 -6.24 -5.85
N LEU A 102 -11.49 -7.06 -4.84
CA LEU A 102 -11.65 -6.62 -3.44
C LEU A 102 -10.45 -7.04 -2.57
N ALA A 103 -10.01 -6.19 -1.65
CA ALA A 103 -8.94 -6.51 -0.71
C ALA A 103 -9.38 -7.62 0.25
N THR A 104 -8.69 -8.75 0.26
CA THR A 104 -9.01 -9.91 1.11
C THR A 104 -8.05 -10.06 2.28
N GLU A 105 -6.78 -9.75 2.06
CA GLU A 105 -5.72 -10.00 3.03
C GLU A 105 -4.68 -8.88 2.97
N VAL A 106 -4.11 -8.55 4.13
CA VAL A 106 -3.02 -7.60 4.28
C VAL A 106 -1.92 -8.30 5.07
N THR A 107 -0.78 -8.50 4.44
CA THR A 107 0.38 -9.18 5.03
C THR A 107 1.56 -8.23 5.16
N PHE A 108 2.26 -8.30 6.29
CA PHE A 108 3.54 -7.62 6.48
C PHE A 108 4.66 -8.61 6.21
N GLN A 109 5.63 -8.17 5.42
CA GLN A 109 6.71 -9.03 4.96
C GLN A 109 7.94 -8.21 4.59
N ASN A 110 9.01 -8.91 4.22
CA ASN A 110 10.23 -8.30 3.72
C ASN A 110 10.28 -8.51 2.20
N GLY A 111 10.26 -7.43 1.44
CA GLY A 111 10.27 -7.47 -0.02
C GLY A 111 8.93 -7.83 -0.66
N ILE A 112 8.96 -8.65 -1.70
CA ILE A 112 7.83 -8.95 -2.59
C ILE A 112 7.40 -10.41 -2.35
N PRO A 113 6.09 -10.73 -2.33
CA PRO A 113 5.59 -12.09 -2.06
C PRO A 113 5.80 -13.03 -3.24
#